data_AF-A0A0P8Z8N1-F1
#
_entry.id   AF-A0A0P8Z8N1-F1
#
_cell.length_a   1.000
_cell.length_b   1.000
_cell.length_c   1.000
_cell.angle_alpha   90.00
_cell.angle_beta   90.00
_cell.angle_gamma   90.00
#
_symmetry.space_group_name_H-M   'P 1'
#
loop_
_entity.id
_entity.type
_entity.pdbx_description
1 polymer ?
#
loop_
_entity_poly.entity_id
_entity_poly.type
_entity_poly.pdbx_seq_one_letter_code
_entity_poly.pdbx_strand_id
1 'polypeptide(L)' 'MKHDDPNSVLVEPRKTAELTWTFSKATSLEFACNIPGHYQAGMVGKLTVSQ' A
#
# COMPACT_ATOMS: atom_id res chain seq x y z
N MET A 1 -14.56 -5.01 -12.31
CA MET A 1 -13.79 -3.77 -12.13
C MET A 1 -12.35 -4.17 -11.85
N LYS A 2 -11.41 -3.86 -12.74
CA LYS A 2 -10.00 -4.24 -12.53
C LYS A 2 -9.41 -3.28 -11.50
N HIS A 3 -8.84 -3.84 -10.44
CA HIS A 3 -8.03 -3.10 -9.49
C HIS A 3 -6.59 -3.12 -10.03
N ASP A 4 -6.32 -2.37 -11.10
CA ASP A 4 -5.02 -2.29 -11.75
C ASP A 4 -4.34 -0.93 -11.54
N ASP A 5 -4.74 -0.21 -10.49
CA ASP A 5 -4.06 1.02 -10.10
C ASP A 5 -2.57 0.70 -9.86
N PRO A 6 -1.65 1.45 -10.49
CA PRO A 6 -0.22 1.12 -10.53
C PRO A 6 0.45 1.19 -9.16
N ASN A 7 -0.22 1.75 -8.15
CA ASN A 7 0.22 1.86 -6.77
C ASN A 7 -0.44 0.81 -5.84
N SER A 8 -1.05 -0.24 -6.40
CA SER A 8 -1.76 -1.24 -5.65
C SER A 8 -1.45 -2.65 -6.16
N VAL A 9 -1.52 -3.62 -5.24
CA VAL A 9 -1.46 -5.04 -5.59
C VAL A 9 -2.48 -5.79 -4.75
N LEU A 10 -3.25 -6.67 -5.40
CA LEU A 10 -4.16 -7.56 -4.72
C LEU A 10 -3.38 -8.77 -4.21
N VAL A 11 -3.42 -9.02 -2.90
CA VAL A 11 -2.73 -10.15 -2.26
C VAL A 11 -3.75 -11.08 -1.64
N GLU A 12 -3.79 -12.32 -2.10
CA GLU A 12 -4.63 -13.36 -1.52
C GLU A 12 -4.11 -13.79 -0.13
N PRO A 13 -4.97 -14.37 0.73
CA PRO A 13 -4.54 -14.90 2.02
C PRO A 13 -3.34 -15.84 1.89
N ARG A 14 -2.31 -15.62 2.72
CA ARG A 14 -1.06 -16.40 2.75
C ARG A 14 -0.21 -16.32 1.47
N LYS A 15 -0.46 -15.35 0.59
CA LYS A 15 0.40 -15.06 -0.55
C LYS A 15 1.27 -13.84 -0.26
N THR A 16 2.28 -13.68 -1.10
CA THR A 16 3.19 -12.52 -1.11
C THR A 16 3.13 -11.90 -2.50
N ALA A 17 3.19 -10.57 -2.56
CA ALA A 17 3.35 -9.83 -3.80
C ALA A 17 4.35 -8.69 -3.59
N GLU A 18 4.85 -8.12 -4.68
CA GLU A 18 5.82 -7.03 -4.67
C GLU A 18 5.26 -5.81 -5.40
N LEU A 19 5.51 -4.63 -4.85
CA LEU A 19 5.21 -3.33 -5.47
C LEU A 19 6.46 -2.46 -5.36
N THR A 20 7.02 -2.08 -6.51
CA THR A 20 8.21 -1.23 -6.57
C THR A 20 7.82 0.19 -6.92
N TRP A 21 8.28 1.15 -6.12
CA TRP A 21 7.96 2.57 -6.28
C TRP A 21 9.21 3.44 -6.17
N THR A 22 9.37 4.39 -7.10
CA THR A 22 10.44 5.39 -7.06
C THR A 22 9.87 6.71 -6.57
N PHE A 23 10.36 7.19 -5.43
CA PHE A 23 9.92 8.46 -4.85
C PHE A 23 10.75 9.62 -5.42
N SER A 24 10.09 10.69 -5.86
CA SER A 24 10.75 11.89 -6.40
C SER A 24 11.04 12.97 -5.36
N LYS A 25 10.46 12.86 -4.16
CA LYS A 25 10.55 13.84 -3.06
C LYS A 25 10.48 13.15 -1.71
N ALA A 26 11.09 13.77 -0.70
CA ALA A 26 10.87 13.39 0.70
C ALA A 26 9.41 13.64 1.08
N THR A 27 8.79 12.68 1.77
CA THR A 27 7.37 12.72 2.13
C THR A 27 7.04 11.72 3.23
N SER A 28 5.90 11.90 3.90
CA SER A 28 5.31 10.89 4.78
C SER A 28 4.06 10.31 4.12
N LEU A 29 3.93 8.99 4.13
CA LEU A 29 2.89 8.24 3.44
C LEU A 29 2.34 7.14 4.35
N GLU A 30 1.17 6.64 3.98
CA GLU A 30 0.58 5.43 4.54
C GLU A 30 0.44 4.39 3.42
N PHE A 31 0.83 3.15 3.69
CA PHE A 31 0.42 2.01 2.89
C PHE A 31 -0.68 1.29 3.64
N ALA A 32 -1.79 0.97 2.96
CA ALA A 32 -2.94 0.40 3.64
C ALA A 32 -3.78 -0.49 2.73
N CYS A 33 -4.63 -1.30 3.34
CA CYS A 33 -5.61 -2.09 2.62
C CYS A 33 -6.92 -1.32 2.44
N ASN A 34 -7.36 -1.19 1.19
CA ASN A 34 -8.57 -0.46 0.81
C ASN A 34 -9.85 -1.32 0.90
N ILE A 35 -9.76 -2.56 1.38
CA ILE A 35 -10.94 -3.40 1.62
C ILE A 35 -11.73 -2.78 2.79
N PRO A 36 -13.06 -2.60 2.66
CA PRO A 36 -13.88 -2.03 3.72
C PRO A 36 -13.62 -2.68 5.09
N GLY A 37 -13.34 -1.85 6.10
CA GLY A 37 -13.06 -2.28 7.47
C GLY A 37 -11.60 -2.63 7.75
N HIS A 38 -10.79 -2.95 6.74
CA HIS A 38 -9.40 -3.39 6.97
C HIS A 38 -8.50 -2.26 7.46
N TYR A 39 -8.58 -1.07 6.84
CA TYR A 39 -7.85 0.11 7.30
C TYR A 39 -8.19 0.42 8.77
N GLN A 40 -9.49 0.48 9.08
CA GLN A 40 -10.00 0.80 10.41
C GLN A 40 -9.63 -0.25 11.46
N ALA A 41 -9.51 -1.51 11.04
CA ALA A 41 -9.03 -2.61 11.88
C ALA A 41 -7.50 -2.60 12.07
N GLY A 42 -6.78 -1.64 11.49
CA GLY A 42 -5.34 -1.45 11.68
C GLY A 42 -4.46 -2.02 10.56
N MET A 43 -5.03 -2.40 9.42
CA MET A 43 -4.25 -2.81 8.24
C MET A 43 -3.68 -1.60 7.49
N VAL A 44 -2.89 -0.80 8.21
CA VAL A 44 -2.21 0.41 7.77
C VAL A 44 -0.82 0.45 8.38
N GLY A 45 0.17 0.87 7.59
CA GLY A 45 1.51 1.17 8.06
C GLY A 45 1.96 2.54 7.59
N LYS A 46 2.73 3.24 8.43
CA LYS A 46 3.30 4.56 8.11
C LYS A 46 4.70 4.38 7.54
N LEU A 47 5.01 5.17 6.53
CA LEU A 47 6.32 5.20 5.87
C LEU A 47 6.77 6.66 5.74
N THR A 48 8.01 6.93 6.14
CA THR A 48 8.66 8.22 5.88
C THR A 48 9.76 8.01 4.85
N VAL A 49 9.66 8.74 3.74
CA VAL A 49 10.69 8.81 2.70
C VAL A 49 11.54 10.04 2.99
N SER A 50 12.82 9.85 3.30
CA SER A 50 13.82 10.90 3.50
C SER A 50 14.83 10.95 2.35
N GLN A 51 15.55 12.07 2.22
CA GLN A 51 16.75 12.18 1.37
C GLN A 51 17.99 11.65 2.08
#